data_AF-A0A554FY83-F1
#
_entry.id   AF-A0A554FY83-F1
#
_cell.length_a   1.000
_cell.length_b   1.000
_cell.length_c   1.000
_cell.angle_alpha   90.00
_cell.angle_beta   90.00
_cell.angle_gamma   90.00
#
_symmetry.space_group_name_H-M   'P 1'
#
loop_
_entity.id
_entity.type
_entity.pdbx_description
1 polymer ?
#
loop_
_entity_poly.entity_id
_entity_poly.type
_entity_poly.pdbx_seq_one_letter_code
_entity_poly.pdbx_strand_id
1 'polypeptide(L)' 'MFIRAYLRASTDDQDASRARDYLETFVSGYGKAIASCY' A
#
# COMPACT_ATOMS: atom_id res chain seq x y z
N MET A 1 1.24 -9.65 -13.28
CA MET A 1 2.32 -9.72 -12.28
C MET A 1 1.87 -8.92 -11.07
N PHE A 2 1.92 -9.53 -9.89
CA PHE A 2 1.45 -8.93 -8.65
C PHE A 2 2.58 -8.20 -7.91
N ILE A 3 2.22 -7.25 -7.05
CA ILE A 3 3.15 -6.48 -6.23
C ILE A 3 2.85 -6.70 -4.75
N ARG A 4 3.87 -6.54 -3.90
CA ARG A 4 3.73 -6.53 -2.43
C ARG A 4 3.97 -5.11 -1.94
N ALA A 5 3.15 -4.64 -1.01
CA ALA A 5 3.29 -3.32 -0.40
C ALA A 5 3.77 -3.48 1.05
N TYR A 6 4.60 -2.54 1.51
CA TYR A 6 5.00 -2.42 2.91
C TYR A 6 4.51 -1.07 3.44
N LEU A 7 3.77 -1.09 4.54
CA LEU A 7 3.11 0.03 5.17
C LEU A 7 3.73 0.22 6.56
N ARG A 8 4.16 1.45 6.87
CA ARG A 8 4.82 1.75 8.13
C ARG A 8 4.40 3.10 8.68
N ALA A 9 4.15 3.12 9.97
CA ALA A 9 4.05 4.30 10.81
C ALA A 9 5.36 4.47 11.61
N SER A 10 5.71 5.73 11.91
CA SER A 10 6.89 6.06 12.72
C SER A 10 6.60 6.01 14.23
N THR A 11 5.34 6.17 14.62
CA THR A 11 4.85 6.13 16.00
C THR A 11 3.55 5.33 16.08
N ASP A 12 3.19 4.85 17.27
CA ASP A 12 1.95 4.07 17.46
C ASP A 12 0.68 4.91 17.29
N ASP A 13 0.77 6.24 17.46
CA ASP A 13 -0.33 7.17 17.20
C ASP A 13 -0.63 7.37 15.70
N GLN A 14 0.24 6.87 14.80
CA GLN A 14 0.08 7.00 13.36
C GLN A 14 -0.56 5.73 12.78
N ASP A 15 -1.55 5.92 11.90
CA ASP A 15 -2.08 4.82 11.11
C ASP A 15 -1.10 4.46 9.97
N ALA A 16 -0.47 3.29 10.07
CA ALA A 16 0.40 2.74 9.03
C ALA A 16 -0.37 2.48 7.72
N SER A 17 -1.68 2.23 7.79
CA SER A 17 -2.54 1.89 6.65
C SER A 17 -2.95 3.08 5.80
N ARG A 18 -2.71 4.33 6.26
CA ARG A 18 -3.16 5.56 5.59
C ARG A 18 -2.71 5.68 4.12
N ALA A 19 -1.59 5.05 3.76
CA ALA A 19 -1.03 5.10 2.41
C ALA A 19 -1.61 4.04 1.47
N ARG A 20 -2.45 3.12 1.98
CA ARG A 20 -2.97 1.98 1.21
C ARG A 20 -3.74 2.42 -0.04
N ASP A 21 -4.71 3.31 0.11
CA ASP A 21 -5.58 3.74 -1.01
C ASP A 21 -4.78 4.45 -2.11
N TYR A 22 -3.77 5.22 -1.72
CA TYR A 22 -2.85 5.86 -2.66
C TYR A 22 -2.04 4.83 -3.44
N LEU A 23 -1.55 3.77 -2.79
CA LEU A 23 -0.83 2.70 -3.45
C LEU A 23 -1.74 1.91 -4.38
N GLU A 24 -2.97 1.59 -3.98
CA GLU A 24 -3.95 0.89 -4.82
C GLU A 24 -4.26 1.71 -6.09
N THR A 25 -4.46 3.03 -5.93
CA THR A 25 -4.67 3.95 -7.05
C THR A 25 -3.46 3.99 -7.99
N PHE A 26 -2.25 4.09 -7.44
CA PHE A 26 -1.01 4.10 -8.21
C PHE A 26 -0.86 2.83 -9.06
N VAL A 27 -0.99 1.65 -8.46
CA VAL A 27 -0.78 0.38 -9.18
C VAL A 27 -1.87 0.11 -10.23
N SER A 28 -3.09 0.60 -10.00
CA SER A 28 -4.19 0.52 -10.96
C SER A 28 -3.83 1.26 -12.26
N GLY A 29 -3.14 2.39 -12.17
CA GLY A 29 -2.64 3.13 -13.34
C GLY A 29 -1.67 2.33 -14.24
N TYR A 30 -1.06 1.27 -13.71
CA TYR A 30 -0.16 0.37 -14.43
C TYR A 30 -0.78 -1.01 -14.74
N GLY A 31 -2.09 -1.18 -14.49
CA GLY A 31 -2.77 -2.47 -14.66
C GLY A 31 -2.20 -3.57 -13.76
N LYS A 32 -1.72 -3.21 -12.55
CA LYS A 32 -1.19 -4.14 -11.56
C LYS A 32 -2.11 -4.16 -10.33
N ALA A 33 -1.95 -5.20 -9.51
CA ALA A 33 -2.67 -5.36 -8.26
C ALA A 33 -1.69 -5.72 -7.12
N ILE A 34 -2.00 -5.23 -5.91
CA ILE A 34 -1.29 -5.60 -4.68
C ILE A 34 -1.85 -6.93 -4.18
N ALA A 35 -0.99 -7.93 -4.02
CA ALA A 35 -1.37 -9.25 -3.52
C ALA A 35 -1.28 -9.38 -1.99
N SER A 36 -0.46 -8.53 -1.35
CA SER A 36 -0.32 -8.50 0.11
C SER A 36 0.26 -7.17 0.56
N CYS A 37 -0.18 -6.72 1.74
CA CYS A 37 0.40 -5.61 2.48
C CYS A 37 1.03 -6.15 3.77
N TYR A 38 2.14 -5.56 4.20
CA TYR A 38 2.88 -5.91 5.42
C TYR A 38 3.20 -4.66 6.22
#